data_AF-A0A1S3CMN8-F1
#
_entry.id   AF-A0A1S3CMN8-F1
#
_cell.length_a   1.000
_cell.length_b   1.000
_cell.length_c   1.000
_cell.angle_alpha   90.00
_cell.angle_beta   90.00
_cell.angle_gamma   90.00
#
_symmetry.space_group_name_H-M   'P 1'
#
loop_
_entity.id
_entity.type
_entity.pdbx_description
1 polymer ?
#
loop_
_entity_poly.entity_id
_entity_poly.type
_entity_poly.pdbx_seq_one_letter_code
_entity_poly.pdbx_strand_id
1 'polypeptide(L)'
;MEAQLGSMPSCQRRVVKKVGKEAHHLWKKRDSAGSGQKALNLVRIVSQCPNEKEAVYGELNKWIAWETEFPLIAAAKALRILRKRSQWKRVIQVAKWMLSKGQGATMGTYDTLLLAFDMDKRVDEAESLWNMILHTHTRSISKRVFSRMISLYEHHDLQDKIIEIFADMEELGVKPDEDTVRRIGRAFQKLGQEENRKMVYKRYSCQWKYIHFKGERVRVRKDGWDEDDQ
;
A
#
# COMPACT_ATOMS: atom_id res chain seq x y z
N MET A 1 43.71 39.50 -53.97
CA MET A 1 43.79 39.38 -52.50
C MET A 1 43.10 40.63 -51.96
N GLU A 2 41.99 40.61 -51.22
CA GLU A 2 41.28 39.58 -50.47
C GLU A 2 39.78 39.91 -50.52
N ALA A 3 38.94 38.88 -50.45
CA ALA A 3 37.49 39.02 -50.35
C ALA A 3 37.11 39.52 -48.95
N GLN A 4 36.34 40.62 -48.87
CA GLN A 4 35.78 41.11 -47.62
C GLN A 4 34.73 40.13 -47.09
N LEU A 5 35.09 39.40 -46.03
CA LEU A 5 34.21 38.55 -45.26
C LEU A 5 33.16 39.42 -44.54
N GLY A 6 31.91 39.29 -44.95
CA GLY A 6 30.76 39.86 -44.27
C GLY A 6 30.62 39.30 -42.86
N SER A 7 30.65 40.18 -41.87
CA SER A 7 30.44 39.88 -40.45
C SER A 7 29.06 39.27 -40.20
N MET A 8 29.01 38.01 -39.76
CA MET A 8 27.78 37.38 -39.27
C MET A 8 27.39 37.97 -37.90
N PRO A 9 26.14 38.41 -37.68
CA PRO A 9 25.67 38.70 -36.34
C PRO A 9 25.48 37.39 -35.57
N SER A 10 26.12 37.31 -34.40
CA SER A 10 26.00 36.21 -33.45
C SER A 10 24.53 35.91 -33.08
N CYS A 11 24.11 34.64 -33.22
CA CYS A 11 22.85 34.17 -32.67
C CYS A 11 22.79 34.37 -31.14
N GLN A 12 22.06 35.40 -30.70
CA GLN A 12 21.66 35.50 -29.30
C GLN A 12 20.63 34.40 -29.00
N ARG A 13 21.02 33.40 -28.18
CA ARG A 13 20.07 32.43 -27.62
C ARG A 13 19.06 33.19 -26.76
N ARG A 14 17.80 33.27 -27.21
CA ARG A 14 16.69 33.66 -26.34
C ARG A 14 16.58 32.65 -25.21
N VAL A 15 16.95 33.07 -24.00
CA VAL A 15 16.60 32.35 -22.78
C VAL A 15 15.09 32.50 -22.59
N VAL A 16 14.34 31.47 -23.00
CA VAL A 16 12.91 31.39 -22.69
C VAL A 16 12.79 31.21 -21.18
N LYS A 17 12.51 32.32 -20.48
CA LYS A 17 12.08 32.26 -19.08
C LYS A 17 10.77 31.50 -19.04
N LYS A 18 10.78 30.28 -18.50
CA LYS A 18 9.54 29.57 -18.13
C LYS A 18 8.86 30.43 -17.08
N VAL A 19 7.74 31.05 -17.46
CA VAL A 19 6.81 31.70 -16.56
C VAL A 19 6.42 30.66 -15.51
N GLY A 20 6.73 30.96 -14.24
CA GLY A 20 6.36 30.10 -13.12
C GLY A 20 4.85 29.93 -13.15
N LYS A 21 4.38 28.67 -13.14
CA LYS A 21 2.95 28.41 -12.99
C LYS A 21 2.55 28.95 -11.62
N GLU A 22 1.73 30.01 -11.60
CA GLU A 22 1.05 30.45 -10.38
C GLU A 22 0.19 29.28 -9.91
N ALA A 23 0.65 28.62 -8.85
CA ALA A 23 -0.15 27.62 -8.19
C ALA A 23 -1.23 28.36 -7.40
N HIS A 24 -2.46 28.36 -7.92
CA HIS A 24 -3.65 28.72 -7.16
C HIS A 24 -3.84 27.70 -6.04
N HIS A 25 -3.14 27.85 -4.92
CA HIS A 25 -3.36 27.05 -3.73
C HIS A 25 -4.64 27.53 -3.05
N LEU A 26 -5.78 26.96 -3.43
CA LEU A 26 -7.08 27.16 -2.78
C LEU A 26 -7.09 26.72 -1.30
N TRP A 27 -6.06 26.01 -0.85
CA TRP A 27 -5.86 25.66 0.55
C TRP A 27 -4.54 26.23 1.08
N LYS A 28 -4.60 26.87 2.24
CA LYS A 28 -3.39 27.17 3.01
C LYS A 28 -2.91 25.87 3.66
N LYS A 29 -1.71 25.40 3.32
CA LYS A 29 -1.05 24.35 4.11
C LYS A 29 -0.88 24.92 5.52
N ARG A 30 -1.57 24.39 6.52
CA ARG A 30 -1.10 24.49 7.91
C ARG A 30 0.32 23.94 7.92
N ASP A 31 1.26 24.58 8.61
CA ASP A 31 2.68 24.27 8.59
C ASP A 31 2.96 22.79 8.92
N SER A 32 2.92 21.96 7.89
CA SER A 32 3.28 20.54 7.94
C SER A 32 4.79 20.35 8.13
N ALA A 33 5.55 21.45 8.21
CA ALA A 33 7.00 21.49 8.35
C ALA A 33 7.51 20.71 9.57
N GLY A 34 6.80 20.77 10.71
CA GLY A 34 7.21 20.06 11.94
C GLY A 34 6.93 18.55 11.92
N SER A 35 5.92 18.09 11.17
CA SER A 35 5.48 16.68 11.22
C SER A 35 6.53 15.68 10.72
N GLY A 36 7.43 16.10 9.82
CA GLY A 36 8.57 15.29 9.38
C GLY A 36 9.60 15.09 10.49
N GLN A 37 9.97 16.18 11.17
CA GLN A 37 10.91 16.13 12.29
C GLN A 37 10.33 15.34 13.47
N LYS A 38 9.05 15.55 13.80
CA LYS A 38 8.34 14.76 14.82
C LYS A 38 8.33 13.27 14.48
N ALA A 39 8.10 12.92 13.21
CA ALA A 39 8.16 11.53 12.77
C ALA A 39 9.56 10.91 12.95
N LEU A 40 10.62 11.65 12.61
CA LEU A 40 12.01 11.20 12.80
C LEU A 40 12.36 11.04 14.28
N ASN A 41 11.87 11.95 15.13
CA ASN A 41 12.04 11.84 16.57
C ASN A 41 11.33 10.60 17.14
N LEU A 42 10.08 10.33 16.73
CA LEU A 42 9.38 9.08 17.09
C LEU A 42 10.19 7.85 16.67
N VAL A 43 10.62 7.80 15.41
CA VAL A 43 11.42 6.68 14.89
C VAL A 43 12.69 6.47 15.71
N ARG A 44 13.37 7.55 16.12
CA ARG A 44 14.56 7.48 16.97
C ARG A 44 14.23 6.89 18.34
N ILE A 45 13.19 7.39 19.00
CA ILE A 45 12.72 6.92 20.32
C ILE A 45 12.45 5.42 20.27
N VAL A 46 11.58 4.98 19.35
CA VAL A 46 11.20 3.55 19.28
C VAL A 46 12.36 2.66 18.86
N SER A 47 13.34 3.17 18.11
CA SER A 47 14.53 2.38 17.75
C SER A 47 15.44 2.11 18.96
N GLN A 48 15.43 3.00 19.95
CA GLN A 48 16.27 2.92 21.16
C GLN A 48 15.60 2.17 22.33
N CYS A 49 14.28 1.98 22.28
CA CYS A 49 13.55 1.25 23.32
C CYS A 49 13.89 -0.24 23.31
N PRO A 50 13.78 -0.97 24.44
CA PRO A 50 13.71 -2.42 24.41
C PRO A 50 12.44 -2.88 23.66
N ASN A 51 12.33 -4.17 23.37
CA ASN A 51 11.17 -4.71 22.63
C ASN A 51 9.95 -4.97 23.52
N GLU A 52 10.05 -4.67 24.81
CA GLU A 52 8.96 -4.78 25.77
C GLU A 52 7.86 -3.76 25.49
N LYS A 53 6.60 -4.24 25.51
CA LYS A 53 5.43 -3.42 25.22
C LYS A 53 5.37 -2.18 26.12
N GLU A 54 5.54 -2.35 27.43
CA GLU A 54 5.40 -1.28 28.41
C GLU A 54 6.47 -0.19 28.25
N ALA A 55 7.71 -0.58 27.96
CA ALA A 55 8.78 0.38 27.68
C ALA A 55 8.48 1.22 26.43
N VAL A 56 8.10 0.56 25.32
CA VAL A 56 7.79 1.25 24.07
C VAL A 56 6.57 2.16 24.22
N TYR A 57 5.51 1.67 24.88
CA TYR A 57 4.28 2.43 25.08
C TYR A 57 4.51 3.59 26.04
N GLY A 58 5.33 3.40 27.07
CA GLY A 58 5.74 4.46 28.00
C GLY A 58 6.45 5.60 27.27
N GLU A 59 7.44 5.29 26.43
CA GLU A 59 8.15 6.30 25.64
C GLU A 59 7.25 6.98 24.58
N LEU A 60 6.36 6.23 23.93
CA LEU A 60 5.38 6.80 23.00
C LEU A 60 4.34 7.69 23.72
N ASN A 61 3.96 7.36 24.95
CA ASN A 61 3.09 8.20 25.76
C ASN A 61 3.79 9.50 26.18
N LYS A 62 5.08 9.43 26.58
CA LYS A 62 5.89 10.64 26.84
C LYS A 62 6.01 11.51 25.59
N TRP A 63 6.15 10.90 24.42
CA TRP A 63 6.25 11.61 23.14
C TRP A 63 5.00 12.44 22.80
N ILE A 64 3.80 12.03 23.24
CA ILE A 64 2.56 12.80 23.05
C ILE A 64 2.19 13.68 24.24
N ALA A 65 2.89 13.59 25.38
CA ALA A 65 2.45 14.19 26.64
C ALA A 65 2.31 15.73 26.58
N TRP A 66 3.11 16.37 25.73
CA TRP A 66 3.11 17.83 25.55
C TRP A 66 2.43 18.27 24.25
N GLU A 67 1.77 17.35 23.53
CA GLU A 67 1.07 17.63 22.29
C GLU A 67 -0.40 17.97 22.58
N THR A 68 -0.85 19.13 22.10
CA THR A 68 -2.25 19.58 22.27
C THR A 68 -3.24 18.70 21.50
N GLU A 69 -2.83 18.18 20.35
CA GLU A 69 -3.60 17.25 19.53
C GLU A 69 -2.76 16.01 19.26
N PHE A 70 -3.40 14.85 19.11
CA PHE A 70 -2.67 13.63 18.77
C PHE A 70 -1.93 13.83 17.44
N PRO A 71 -0.58 13.67 17.39
CA PRO A 71 0.22 13.97 16.21
C PRO A 71 0.11 12.87 15.13
N LEU A 72 -1.12 12.61 14.65
CA LEU A 72 -1.50 11.51 13.77
C LEU A 72 -0.69 11.50 12.46
N ILE A 73 -0.50 12.69 11.87
CA ILE A 73 0.26 12.84 10.61
C ILE A 73 1.73 12.45 10.83
N ALA A 74 2.33 12.83 11.96
CA ALA A 74 3.70 12.48 12.29
C ALA A 74 3.83 10.98 12.57
N ALA A 75 2.89 10.38 13.31
CA ALA A 75 2.86 8.94 13.55
C ALA A 75 2.70 8.13 12.25
N ALA A 76 1.80 8.55 11.35
CA ALA A 76 1.63 7.92 10.04
C ALA A 76 2.90 8.05 9.15
N LYS A 77 3.60 9.19 9.21
CA LYS A 77 4.91 9.36 8.55
C LYS A 77 5.96 8.43 9.16
N ALA A 78 5.99 8.29 10.48
CA ALA A 78 6.92 7.39 11.17
C ALA A 78 6.69 5.92 10.79
N LEU A 79 5.43 5.45 10.76
CA LEU A 79 5.08 4.11 10.26
C LEU A 79 5.62 3.88 8.85
N ARG A 80 5.50 4.86 7.95
CA ARG A 80 6.03 4.77 6.58
C ARG A 80 7.55 4.65 6.56
N ILE A 81 8.26 5.36 7.43
CA ILE A 81 9.73 5.28 7.56
C ILE A 81 10.15 3.91 8.09
N LEU A 82 9.52 3.43 9.17
CA LEU A 82 9.80 2.12 9.76
C LEU A 82 9.54 0.98 8.76
N ARG A 83 8.44 1.08 8.00
CA ARG A 83 8.11 0.14 6.92
C ARG A 83 9.17 0.12 5.83
N LYS A 84 9.68 1.29 5.39
CA LYS A 84 10.77 1.37 4.40
C LYS A 84 12.08 0.78 4.92
N ARG A 85 12.29 0.77 6.24
CA ARG A 85 13.44 0.15 6.91
C ARG A 85 13.21 -1.30 7.28
N SER A 86 12.07 -1.89 6.90
CA SER A 86 11.67 -3.26 7.24
C SER A 86 11.68 -3.55 8.75
N GLN A 87 11.48 -2.53 9.59
CA GLN A 87 11.40 -2.68 11.04
C GLN A 87 10.00 -3.12 11.47
N TRP A 88 9.57 -4.30 11.03
CA TRP A 88 8.19 -4.79 11.16
C TRP A 88 7.70 -4.83 12.61
N LYS A 89 8.53 -5.31 13.54
CA LYS A 89 8.22 -5.28 14.99
C LYS A 89 7.89 -3.88 15.50
N ARG A 90 8.62 -2.85 15.05
CA ARG A 90 8.36 -1.44 15.42
C ARG A 90 7.11 -0.91 14.75
N VAL A 91 6.85 -1.29 13.50
CA VAL A 91 5.59 -0.98 12.81
C VAL A 91 4.40 -1.53 13.62
N ILE A 92 4.47 -2.78 14.07
CA ILE A 92 3.44 -3.42 14.90
C ILE A 92 3.24 -2.65 16.20
N GLN A 93 4.32 -2.37 16.94
CA GLN A 93 4.26 -1.67 18.22
C GLN A 93 3.64 -0.28 18.09
N VAL A 94 4.11 0.54 17.13
CA VAL A 94 3.61 1.90 16.93
C VAL A 94 2.16 1.89 16.45
N ALA A 95 1.80 1.02 15.50
CA ALA A 95 0.44 0.95 14.98
C ALA A 95 -0.55 0.47 16.06
N LYS A 96 -0.21 -0.57 16.83
CA LYS A 96 -1.05 -1.02 17.96
C LYS A 96 -1.17 0.05 19.04
N TRP A 97 -0.10 0.78 19.33
CA TRP A 97 -0.15 1.91 20.27
C TRP A 97 -1.11 2.99 19.77
N MET A 98 -1.03 3.39 18.50
CA MET A 98 -1.96 4.36 17.91
C MET A 98 -3.42 3.91 18.07
N LEU A 99 -3.72 2.65 17.72
CA LEU A 99 -5.06 2.08 17.86
C LEU A 99 -5.53 2.03 19.32
N SER A 100 -4.64 1.75 20.28
CA SER A 100 -4.97 1.75 21.72
C SER A 100 -5.35 3.13 22.25
N LYS A 101 -4.98 4.22 21.55
CA LYS A 101 -5.41 5.59 21.85
C LYS A 101 -6.71 5.98 21.15
N GLY A 102 -7.35 5.04 20.45
CA GLY A 102 -8.50 5.31 19.59
C GLY A 102 -8.14 6.10 18.33
N GLN A 103 -6.86 6.16 17.97
CA GLN A 103 -6.36 7.00 16.89
C GLN A 103 -5.92 6.18 15.69
N GLY A 104 -6.12 6.74 14.50
CA GLY A 104 -5.64 6.13 13.27
C GLY A 104 -6.31 4.80 12.90
N ALA A 105 -7.52 4.52 13.39
CA ALA A 105 -8.36 3.39 12.97
C ALA A 105 -8.85 3.58 11.52
N THR A 106 -7.94 3.43 10.57
CA THR A 106 -8.19 3.62 9.13
C THR A 106 -7.77 2.37 8.36
N MET A 107 -8.37 2.14 7.19
CA MET A 107 -8.00 1.03 6.31
C MET A 107 -6.50 1.03 5.95
N GLY A 108 -5.86 2.20 5.88
CA GLY A 108 -4.43 2.31 5.64
C GLY A 108 -3.56 1.84 6.81
N THR A 109 -4.00 2.08 8.05
CA THR A 109 -3.34 1.57 9.25
C THR A 109 -3.52 0.07 9.37
N TYR A 110 -4.74 -0.45 9.14
CA TYR A 110 -5.02 -1.88 9.12
C TYR A 110 -4.21 -2.62 8.06
N ASP A 111 -4.18 -2.11 6.82
CA ASP A 111 -3.30 -2.60 5.76
C ASP A 111 -1.85 -2.66 6.27
N THR A 112 -1.32 -1.56 6.79
CA THR A 112 0.07 -1.49 7.27
C THR A 112 0.35 -2.51 8.37
N LEU A 113 -0.59 -2.72 9.29
CA LEU A 113 -0.44 -3.66 10.41
C LEU A 113 -0.51 -5.13 9.93
N LEU A 114 -1.42 -5.46 9.02
CA LEU A 114 -1.49 -6.79 8.39
C LEU A 114 -0.21 -7.13 7.63
N LEU A 115 0.36 -6.18 6.87
CA LEU A 115 1.66 -6.40 6.22
C LEU A 115 2.77 -6.61 7.24
N ALA A 116 2.75 -5.87 8.34
CA ALA A 116 3.78 -6.04 9.35
C ALA A 116 3.67 -7.41 10.05
N PHE A 117 2.46 -7.92 10.28
CA PHE A 117 2.26 -9.28 10.79
C PHE A 117 2.69 -10.36 9.80
N ASP A 118 2.37 -10.19 8.52
CA ASP A 118 2.84 -11.08 7.44
C ASP A 118 4.36 -11.20 7.46
N MET A 119 5.06 -10.06 7.41
CA MET A 119 6.52 -10.02 7.36
C MET A 119 7.20 -10.43 8.68
N ASP A 120 6.53 -10.30 9.83
CA ASP A 120 7.00 -10.76 11.15
C ASP A 120 6.54 -12.21 11.46
N LYS A 121 5.88 -12.89 10.51
CA LYS A 121 5.36 -14.27 10.61
C LYS A 121 4.37 -14.50 11.77
N ARG A 122 3.47 -13.54 12.00
CA ARG A 122 2.47 -13.58 13.08
C ARG A 122 1.06 -13.74 12.53
N VAL A 123 0.79 -14.90 11.94
CA VAL A 123 -0.48 -15.19 11.26
C VAL A 123 -1.67 -15.08 12.22
N ASP A 124 -1.60 -15.69 13.40
CA ASP A 124 -2.70 -15.68 14.39
C ASP A 124 -3.16 -14.26 14.78
N GLU A 125 -2.21 -13.33 14.88
CA GLU A 125 -2.52 -11.93 15.19
C GLU A 125 -3.09 -11.17 14.00
N ALA A 126 -2.69 -11.55 12.78
CA ALA A 126 -3.31 -11.04 11.58
C ALA A 126 -4.77 -11.52 11.47
N GLU A 127 -5.04 -12.79 11.77
CA GLU A 127 -6.41 -13.34 11.81
C GLU A 127 -7.28 -12.65 12.87
N SER A 128 -6.72 -12.46 14.08
CA SER A 128 -7.40 -11.72 15.14
C SER A 128 -7.74 -10.29 14.72
N LEU A 129 -6.80 -9.61 14.04
CA LEU A 129 -7.05 -8.27 13.51
C LEU A 129 -8.09 -8.28 12.37
N TRP A 130 -8.02 -9.27 11.48
CA TRP A 130 -8.96 -9.45 10.37
C TRP A 130 -10.39 -9.62 10.87
N ASN A 131 -10.59 -10.51 11.85
CA ASN A 131 -11.88 -10.72 12.48
C ASN A 131 -12.40 -9.41 13.10
N MET A 132 -11.56 -8.67 13.83
CA MET A 132 -11.96 -7.37 14.38
C MET A 132 -12.40 -6.38 13.27
N ILE A 133 -11.68 -6.34 12.15
CA ILE A 133 -12.02 -5.48 11.01
C ILE A 133 -13.37 -5.88 10.40
N LEU A 134 -13.62 -7.18 10.20
CA LEU A 134 -14.89 -7.70 9.66
C LEU A 134 -16.08 -7.32 10.55
N HIS A 135 -15.95 -7.48 11.86
CA HIS A 135 -17.04 -7.16 12.81
C HIS A 135 -17.29 -5.65 12.92
N THR A 136 -16.23 -4.83 12.81
CA THR A 136 -16.34 -3.39 13.05
C THR A 136 -16.66 -2.60 11.77
N HIS A 137 -16.22 -3.09 10.60
CA HIS A 137 -16.24 -2.33 9.34
C HIS A 137 -16.85 -3.11 8.16
N THR A 138 -17.78 -4.04 8.41
CA THR A 138 -18.28 -5.04 7.43
C THR A 138 -18.55 -4.49 6.03
N ARG A 139 -19.16 -3.30 5.91
CA ARG A 139 -19.55 -2.71 4.61
C ARG A 139 -18.51 -1.77 3.97
N SER A 140 -17.37 -1.53 4.61
CA SER A 140 -16.40 -0.51 4.17
C SER A 140 -14.97 -1.03 4.01
N ILE A 141 -14.77 -2.35 4.06
CA ILE A 141 -13.45 -2.95 3.85
C ILE A 141 -13.03 -2.73 2.41
N SER A 142 -11.90 -2.06 2.24
CA SER A 142 -11.37 -1.80 0.90
C SER A 142 -10.80 -3.08 0.27
N LYS A 143 -10.96 -3.22 -1.06
CA LYS A 143 -10.33 -4.29 -1.87
C LYS A 143 -8.87 -4.57 -1.51
N ARG A 144 -8.12 -3.51 -1.18
CA ARG A 144 -6.70 -3.61 -0.83
C ARG A 144 -6.43 -4.43 0.43
N VAL A 145 -7.32 -4.37 1.44
CA VAL A 145 -7.16 -5.13 2.68
C VAL A 145 -7.45 -6.62 2.43
N PHE A 146 -8.46 -6.94 1.60
CA PHE A 146 -8.68 -8.31 1.13
C PHE A 146 -7.46 -8.86 0.37
N SER A 147 -6.95 -8.11 -0.61
CA SER A 147 -5.73 -8.50 -1.35
C SER A 147 -4.54 -8.70 -0.40
N ARG A 148 -4.46 -7.95 0.71
CA ARG A 148 -3.42 -8.12 1.73
C ARG A 148 -3.57 -9.44 2.49
N MET A 149 -4.77 -9.82 2.92
CA MET A 149 -4.99 -11.11 3.58
C MET A 149 -4.68 -12.29 2.66
N ILE A 150 -5.11 -12.23 1.39
CA ILE A 150 -4.79 -13.27 0.41
C ILE A 150 -3.28 -13.40 0.19
N SER A 151 -2.56 -12.28 0.09
CA SER A 151 -1.09 -12.31 -0.02
C SER A 151 -0.43 -12.88 1.23
N LEU A 152 -0.94 -12.54 2.42
CA LEU A 152 -0.43 -13.07 3.69
C LEU A 152 -0.60 -14.59 3.72
N TYR A 153 -1.81 -15.11 3.51
CA TYR A 153 -2.03 -16.56 3.52
C TYR A 153 -1.24 -17.29 2.42
N GLU A 154 -1.03 -16.68 1.25
CA GLU A 154 -0.16 -17.24 0.22
C GLU A 154 1.29 -17.37 0.68
N HIS A 155 1.84 -16.36 1.38
CA HIS A 155 3.21 -16.41 1.92
C HIS A 155 3.41 -17.50 2.98
N HIS A 156 2.36 -17.85 3.72
CA HIS A 156 2.41 -18.86 4.79
C HIS A 156 1.82 -20.21 4.38
N ASP A 157 1.58 -20.42 3.08
CA ASP A 157 1.08 -21.68 2.51
C ASP A 157 -0.27 -22.15 3.09
N LEU A 158 -1.20 -21.21 3.28
CA LEU A 158 -2.54 -21.46 3.83
C LEU A 158 -3.62 -21.33 2.75
N GLN A 159 -3.71 -22.31 1.85
CA GLN A 159 -4.59 -22.22 0.67
C GLN A 159 -6.07 -22.22 1.02
N ASP A 160 -6.49 -23.04 1.98
CA ASP A 160 -7.89 -23.09 2.42
C ASP A 160 -8.36 -21.71 2.89
N LYS A 161 -7.51 -21.00 3.64
CA LYS A 161 -7.77 -19.63 4.09
C LYS A 161 -7.84 -18.62 2.95
N ILE A 162 -7.09 -18.81 1.86
CA ILE A 162 -7.24 -17.98 0.66
C ILE A 162 -8.63 -18.14 0.06
N ILE A 163 -9.17 -19.36 0.04
CA ILE A 163 -10.51 -19.63 -0.50
C ILE A 163 -11.59 -19.04 0.41
N GLU A 164 -11.44 -19.13 1.74
CA GLU A 164 -12.33 -18.45 2.70
C GLU A 164 -12.39 -16.93 2.44
N ILE A 165 -11.24 -16.26 2.33
CA ILE A 165 -11.21 -14.81 2.05
C ILE A 165 -11.80 -14.50 0.67
N PHE A 166 -11.60 -15.36 -0.32
CA PHE A 166 -12.19 -15.17 -1.64
C PHE A 166 -13.72 -15.29 -1.60
N ALA A 167 -14.28 -16.23 -0.84
CA ALA A 167 -15.71 -16.34 -0.62
C ALA A 167 -16.28 -15.07 0.05
N ASP A 168 -15.61 -14.54 1.08
CA ASP A 168 -15.98 -13.28 1.73
C ASP A 168 -15.99 -12.10 0.73
N MET A 169 -15.00 -12.05 -0.17
CA MET A 169 -14.96 -11.04 -1.24
C MET A 169 -16.17 -11.14 -2.16
N GLU A 170 -16.58 -12.35 -2.55
CA GLU A 170 -17.75 -12.57 -3.40
C GLU A 170 -19.05 -12.18 -2.70
N GLU A 171 -19.23 -12.59 -1.44
CA GLU A 171 -20.40 -12.27 -0.63
C GLU A 171 -20.56 -10.77 -0.42
N LEU A 172 -19.45 -10.07 -0.20
CA LEU A 172 -19.42 -8.61 -0.02
C LEU A 172 -19.39 -7.83 -1.34
N GLY A 173 -19.44 -8.51 -2.49
CA GLY A 173 -19.44 -7.88 -3.82
C GLY A 173 -18.12 -7.17 -4.17
N VAL A 174 -17.01 -7.52 -3.51
CA VAL A 174 -15.69 -6.93 -3.72
C VAL A 174 -14.96 -7.65 -4.85
N LYS A 175 -14.84 -7.02 -6.02
CA LYS A 175 -14.13 -7.61 -7.15
C LYS A 175 -12.61 -7.68 -6.90
N PRO A 176 -11.98 -8.87 -7.00
CA PRO A 176 -10.52 -9.00 -6.91
C PRO A 176 -9.80 -8.33 -8.08
N ASP A 177 -8.57 -7.90 -7.85
CA ASP A 177 -7.68 -7.42 -8.91
C ASP A 177 -6.92 -8.59 -9.59
N GLU A 178 -6.23 -8.32 -10.69
CA GLU A 178 -5.54 -9.34 -11.50
C GLU A 178 -4.48 -10.11 -10.68
N ASP A 179 -3.84 -9.45 -9.71
CA ASP A 179 -2.85 -10.08 -8.84
C ASP A 179 -3.51 -11.05 -7.87
N THR A 180 -4.58 -10.60 -7.21
CA THR A 180 -5.40 -11.42 -6.31
C THR A 180 -6.03 -12.61 -7.03
N VAL A 181 -6.57 -12.43 -8.24
CA VAL A 181 -7.13 -13.52 -9.07
C VAL A 181 -6.07 -14.60 -9.33
N ARG A 182 -4.83 -14.22 -9.60
CA ARG A 182 -3.74 -15.17 -9.82
C ARG A 182 -3.40 -15.96 -8.56
N ARG A 183 -3.38 -15.30 -7.39
CA ARG A 183 -3.16 -15.98 -6.09
C ARG A 183 -4.26 -16.99 -5.79
N ILE A 184 -5.52 -16.60 -6.00
CA ILE A 184 -6.68 -17.48 -5.83
C ILE A 184 -6.59 -18.68 -6.78
N GLY A 185 -6.26 -18.44 -8.06
CA GLY A 185 -6.07 -19.52 -9.03
C GLY A 185 -4.97 -20.51 -8.64
N ARG A 186 -3.84 -20.03 -8.08
CA ARG A 186 -2.79 -20.90 -7.52
C ARG A 186 -3.26 -21.67 -6.28
N ALA A 187 -4.06 -21.05 -5.42
CA ALA A 187 -4.62 -21.72 -4.25
C ALA A 187 -5.51 -22.89 -4.67
N PHE A 188 -6.44 -22.67 -5.61
CA PHE A 188 -7.26 -23.75 -6.18
C PHE A 188 -6.42 -24.85 -6.83
N GLN A 189 -5.36 -24.49 -7.57
CA GLN A 189 -4.45 -25.47 -8.16
C GLN A 189 -3.79 -26.37 -7.10
N LYS A 190 -3.26 -25.77 -6.02
CA LYS A 190 -2.63 -26.49 -4.91
C LYS A 190 -3.60 -27.41 -4.16
N LEU A 191 -4.89 -27.04 -4.13
CA LEU A 191 -5.96 -27.86 -3.56
C LEU A 191 -6.51 -28.91 -4.54
N GLY A 192 -5.96 -29.01 -5.76
CA GLY A 192 -6.44 -29.95 -6.79
C GLY A 192 -7.78 -29.56 -7.43
N GLN A 193 -8.28 -28.35 -7.20
CA GLN A 193 -9.58 -27.88 -7.67
C GLN A 193 -9.46 -27.14 -9.01
N GLU A 194 -9.07 -27.86 -10.06
CA GLU A 194 -8.77 -27.27 -11.37
C GLU A 194 -9.99 -26.64 -12.06
N GLU A 195 -11.18 -27.21 -11.89
CA GLU A 195 -12.42 -26.62 -12.41
C GLU A 195 -12.71 -25.25 -11.81
N ASN A 196 -12.56 -25.12 -10.48
CA ASN A 196 -12.73 -23.85 -9.77
C ASN A 196 -11.70 -22.82 -10.23
N ARG A 197 -10.45 -23.23 -10.45
CA ARG A 197 -9.40 -22.38 -11.02
C ARG A 197 -9.81 -21.83 -12.39
N LYS A 198 -10.27 -22.69 -13.31
CA LYS A 198 -10.74 -22.28 -14.65
C LYS A 198 -11.91 -21.29 -14.54
N MET A 199 -12.86 -21.56 -13.65
CA MET A 199 -14.03 -20.69 -13.41
C MET A 199 -13.63 -19.30 -12.91
N VAL A 200 -12.69 -19.21 -11.96
CA VAL A 200 -12.17 -17.92 -11.46
C VAL A 200 -11.51 -17.13 -12.58
N TYR A 201 -10.64 -17.75 -13.38
CA TYR A 201 -10.02 -17.06 -14.50
C TYR A 201 -11.06 -16.62 -15.54
N LYS A 202 -12.05 -17.46 -15.86
CA LYS A 202 -13.13 -17.08 -16.79
C LYS A 202 -13.91 -15.88 -16.30
N ARG A 203 -14.24 -15.82 -15.00
CA ARG A 203 -15.07 -14.75 -14.42
C ARG A 203 -14.32 -13.44 -14.22
N TYR A 204 -13.05 -13.49 -13.81
CA TYR A 204 -12.31 -12.29 -13.38
C TYR A 204 -11.17 -11.87 -14.31
N SER A 205 -10.79 -12.68 -15.31
CA SER A 205 -9.75 -12.26 -16.25
C SER A 205 -10.21 -11.08 -17.09
N CYS A 206 -9.41 -10.01 -17.07
CA CYS A 206 -9.55 -8.94 -18.03
C CYS A 206 -9.15 -9.46 -19.42
N GLN A 207 -10.15 -9.63 -20.29
CA GLN A 207 -9.95 -10.04 -21.69
C GLN A 207 -9.20 -8.99 -22.51
N TRP A 208 -8.97 -7.80 -21.97
CA TRP A 208 -8.40 -6.68 -22.70
C TRP A 208 -7.31 -6.01 -21.87
N LYS A 209 -6.19 -5.71 -22.50
CA LYS A 209 -5.11 -4.88 -21.97
C LYS A 209 -4.95 -3.64 -22.85
N TYR A 210 -4.54 -2.54 -22.25
CA TYR A 210 -4.15 -1.34 -22.99
C TYR A 210 -2.64 -1.33 -23.09
N ILE A 211 -2.12 -1.27 -24.30
CA ILE A 211 -0.70 -1.10 -24.57
C ILE A 211 -0.48 0.24 -25.24
N HIS A 212 0.69 0.84 -24.99
CA HIS A 212 1.12 2.00 -25.75
C HIS A 212 1.89 1.53 -26.97
N PHE A 213 1.35 1.79 -28.17
CA PHE A 213 2.00 1.48 -29.43
C PHE A 213 2.13 2.76 -30.25
N LYS A 214 3.36 3.11 -30.62
CA LYS A 214 3.69 4.34 -31.38
C LYS A 214 3.11 5.63 -30.77
N GLY A 215 3.06 5.72 -29.44
CA GLY A 215 2.53 6.89 -28.72
C GLY A 215 1.02 6.87 -28.49
N GLU A 216 0.28 5.94 -29.11
CA GLU A 216 -1.17 5.77 -28.92
C GLU A 216 -1.51 4.66 -27.93
N ARG A 217 -2.62 4.80 -27.19
CA ARG A 217 -3.15 3.73 -26.33
C ARG A 217 -4.06 2.83 -27.16
N VAL A 218 -3.59 1.63 -27.46
CA VAL A 218 -4.34 0.61 -28.19
C VAL A 218 -4.85 -0.43 -27.21
N ARG A 219 -6.14 -0.76 -27.31
CA ARG A 219 -6.76 -1.87 -26.56
C ARG A 219 -6.53 -3.17 -27.33
N VAL A 220 -5.81 -4.09 -26.73
CA VAL A 220 -5.48 -5.40 -27.30
C VAL A 220 -6.15 -6.48 -26.47
N ARG A 221 -6.69 -7.50 -27.13
CA ARG A 221 -7.26 -8.66 -26.44
C ARG A 221 -6.11 -9.43 -25.80
N LYS A 222 -6.24 -9.80 -24.54
CA LYS A 222 -5.32 -10.73 -23.90
C LYS A 222 -5.65 -12.09 -24.52
N ASP A 223 -4.75 -12.64 -25.34
CA ASP A 223 -4.98 -13.95 -25.94
C ASP A 223 -5.40 -14.93 -24.84
N GLY A 224 -6.52 -15.61 -25.07
CA GLY A 224 -7.02 -16.60 -24.14
C GLY A 224 -5.93 -17.66 -23.96
N TRP A 225 -5.72 -18.10 -22.72
CA TRP A 225 -5.05 -19.37 -22.50
C TRP A 225 -6.02 -20.47 -22.94
N ASP A 226 -6.21 -20.60 -24.25
CA ASP A 226 -6.76 -21.80 -24.86
C ASP A 226 -5.54 -22.69 -25.11
N GLU A 227 -5.02 -23.31 -24.04
CA GLU A 227 -4.29 -24.58 -24.18
C GLU A 227 -5.34 -25.66 -24.41
N ASP A 228 -5.95 -25.63 -25.60
CA ASP A 228 -6.67 -26.74 -26.21
C ASP A 228 -6.24 -26.76 -27.69
N ASP A 229 -4.94 -26.94 -27.90
CA ASP A 229 -4.39 -27.48 -29.15
C ASP A 229 -3.50 -28.68 -28.78
N GLN A 230 -4.08 -29.87 -28.99
CA GLN A 230 -3.55 -31.25 -28.97
C GLN A 230 -3.75 -32.11 -27.71
#